data_AF-A0A7C4G9L4-F1
#
_entry.id   AF-A0A7C4G9L4-F1
#
_cell.length_a   1.000
_cell.length_b   1.000
_cell.length_c   1.000
_cell.angle_alpha   90.00
_cell.angle_beta   90.00
_cell.angle_gamma   90.00
#
_symmetry.space_group_name_H-M   'P 1'
#
loop_
_entity.id
_entity.type
_entity.pdbx_description
1 polymer ?
#
loop_
_entity_poly.entity_id
_entity_poly.type
_entity_poly.pdbx_seq_one_letter_code
_entity_poly.pdbx_strand_id
1 'polypeptide(L)'
;YDADRIRIRLGNDGVEANIPVNPRNGRVSIPYDVKGYKRMRAAIERFNAWLKTSRRETIRYERLAVMFKAIITFICIIIHMRYGLWKA
;
A
#
# COMPACT_ATOMS: atom_id res chain seq x y z
N TYR A 1 4.63 8.77 8.47
CA TYR A 1 4.66 7.34 8.12
C TYR A 1 5.96 6.66 8.55
N ASP A 2 6.94 7.42 9.05
CA ASP A 2 8.28 7.02 9.49
C ASP A 2 8.42 7.04 11.01
N ALA A 3 7.32 6.78 11.74
CA ALA A 3 7.32 6.79 13.20
C ALA A 3 7.97 5.51 13.74
N ASP A 4 8.73 5.63 14.83
CA ASP A 4 9.50 4.51 15.39
C ASP A 4 8.60 3.39 15.89
N ARG A 5 7.41 3.73 16.41
CA ARG A 5 6.38 2.75 16.77
C ARG A 5 6.03 1.77 15.65
N ILE A 6 6.12 2.21 14.39
CA ILE A 6 5.82 1.37 13.22
C ILE A 6 6.97 0.38 13.01
N ARG A 7 8.22 0.86 13.12
CA ARG A 7 9.42 0.01 12.98
C ARG A 7 9.48 -1.04 14.08
N ILE A 8 9.21 -0.64 15.32
CA ILE A 8 9.18 -1.53 16.49
C ILE A 8 8.12 -2.63 16.29
N ARG A 9 6.90 -2.24 15.91
CA ARG A 9 5.82 -3.22 15.67
C ARG A 9 6.20 -4.21 14.56
N LEU A 10 6.72 -3.72 13.44
CA LEU A 10 7.17 -4.60 12.35
C LEU A 10 8.28 -5.54 12.79
N GLY A 11 9.24 -5.06 13.57
CA GLY A 11 10.29 -5.90 14.16
C GLY A 11 9.72 -7.01 15.06
N ASN A 12 8.71 -6.69 15.89
CA ASN A 12 8.02 -7.69 16.71
C ASN A 12 7.27 -8.73 15.86
N ASP A 13 6.77 -8.32 14.68
CA ASP A 13 6.12 -9.20 13.71
C ASP A 13 7.14 -10.00 12.85
N GLY A 14 8.46 -9.84 13.10
CA GLY A 14 9.53 -10.48 12.32
C GLY A 14 9.75 -9.87 10.93
N VAL A 15 9.25 -8.66 10.69
CA VAL A 15 9.32 -7.97 9.41
C VAL A 15 10.35 -6.84 9.46
N GLU A 16 11.32 -6.88 8.53
CA GLU A 16 12.30 -5.81 8.40
C GLU A 16 11.65 -4.54 7.80
N ALA A 17 11.80 -3.42 8.51
CA ALA A 17 11.17 -2.16 8.13
C ALA A 17 12.01 -1.36 7.10
N ASN A 18 11.71 -1.51 5.81
CA ASN A 18 12.29 -0.68 4.74
C ASN A 18 11.57 0.69 4.62
N ILE A 19 11.64 1.53 5.67
CA ILE A 19 10.90 2.81 5.78
C ILE A 19 11.88 3.98 5.85
N PRO A 20 12.00 4.81 4.80
CA PRO A 20 12.83 6.00 4.86
C PRO A 20 12.29 7.03 5.84
N VAL A 21 13.20 7.82 6.40
CA VAL A 21 12.86 8.98 7.22
C VAL A 21 12.34 10.10 6.31
N ASN A 22 11.27 10.78 6.75
CA ASN A 22 10.77 11.94 6.00
C ASN A 22 11.74 13.11 6.21
N PRO A 23 12.39 13.63 5.15
CA PRO A 23 13.37 14.71 5.29
C PRO A 23 12.77 16.00 5.87
N ARG A 24 11.45 16.20 5.72
CA ARG A 24 10.75 17.36 6.31
C ARG A 24 10.65 17.32 7.84
N ASN A 25 10.88 16.17 8.46
CA ASN A 25 10.78 16.00 9.90
C ASN A 25 12.08 16.38 10.63
N GLY A 26 13.14 16.79 9.92
CA GLY A 26 14.43 17.16 10.52
C GLY A 26 15.19 16.02 11.20
N ARG A 27 14.72 14.78 11.04
CA ARG A 27 15.32 13.58 11.63
C ARG A 27 16.49 13.09 10.77
N VAL A 28 17.49 12.52 11.42
CA VAL A 28 18.65 11.89 10.75
C VAL A 28 18.16 10.76 9.84
N SER A 29 18.66 10.73 8.60
CA SER A 29 18.34 9.67 7.66
C SER A 29 18.85 8.32 8.17
N ILE A 30 17.98 7.31 8.14
CA ILE A 30 18.32 5.93 8.48
C ILE A 30 18.61 5.18 7.16
N PRO A 31 19.64 4.32 7.09
CA PRO A 31 19.86 3.46 5.93
C PRO A 31 18.64 2.61 5.61
N TYR A 32 18.32 2.47 4.33
CA TYR A 32 17.18 1.69 3.85
C TYR A 32 17.46 1.20 2.41
N ASP A 33 16.80 0.14 1.97
CA ASP A 33 16.91 -0.32 0.58
C ASP A 33 16.10 0.61 -0.35
N VAL A 34 16.82 1.56 -0.94
CA VAL A 34 16.27 2.54 -1.89
C VAL A 34 15.64 1.88 -3.10
N LYS A 35 16.25 0.81 -3.64
CA LYS A 35 15.77 0.15 -4.87
C LYS A 35 14.46 -0.59 -4.60
N GLY A 36 14.42 -1.40 -3.53
CA GLY A 36 13.22 -2.10 -3.10
C GLY A 36 12.11 -1.12 -2.72
N TYR A 37 12.43 -0.06 -1.98
CA TYR A 37 11.48 0.97 -1.60
C TYR A 37 10.84 1.64 -2.81
N LYS A 38 11.63 2.11 -3.79
CA LYS A 38 11.10 2.74 -5.00
C LYS A 38 10.19 1.81 -5.79
N ARG A 39 10.59 0.55 -5.98
CA ARG A 39 9.80 -0.45 -6.72
C ARG A 39 8.47 -0.72 -6.03
N MET A 40 8.51 -1.02 -4.74
CA MET A 40 7.31 -1.36 -3.97
C MET A 40 6.38 -0.16 -3.82
N ARG A 41 6.94 1.03 -3.55
CA ARG A 41 6.16 2.28 -3.48
C ARG A 41 5.40 2.55 -4.77
N ALA A 42 6.05 2.44 -5.93
CA ALA A 42 5.39 2.67 -7.22
C ALA A 42 4.26 1.66 -7.48
N ALA A 43 4.40 0.40 -7.04
CA ALA A 43 3.32 -0.58 -7.11
C ALA A 43 2.14 -0.19 -6.20
N ILE A 44 2.40 0.17 -4.94
CA ILE A 44 1.38 0.59 -3.97
C ILE A 44 0.66 1.86 -4.42
N GLU A 45 1.38 2.86 -4.95
CA GLU A 45 0.78 4.10 -5.44
C GLU A 45 -0.12 3.87 -6.65
N ARG A 46 0.30 3.01 -7.60
CA ARG A 46 -0.54 2.62 -8.75
C ARG A 46 -1.79 1.85 -8.31
N PHE A 47 -1.65 0.92 -7.37
CA PHE A 47 -2.79 0.21 -6.78
C PHE A 47 -3.78 1.19 -6.12
N ASN A 48 -3.28 2.14 -5.32
CA ASN A 48 -4.11 3.17 -4.71
C ASN A 48 -4.78 4.08 -5.73
N ALA A 49 -4.10 4.40 -6.85
CA ALA A 49 -4.69 5.15 -7.95
C ALA A 49 -5.85 4.39 -8.59
N TRP A 50 -5.68 3.09 -8.88
CA TRP A 50 -6.78 2.24 -9.38
C TRP A 50 -7.94 2.16 -8.42
N LEU A 51 -7.68 1.94 -7.12
CA LEU A 51 -8.72 1.96 -6.10
C LEU A 51 -9.46 3.30 -6.05
N LYS A 52 -8.77 4.42 -6.20
CA LYS A 52 -9.40 5.76 -6.21
C LYS A 52 -10.30 5.94 -7.44
N THR A 53 -9.89 5.44 -8.60
CA THR A 53 -10.70 5.49 -9.82
C THR A 53 -11.99 4.69 -9.64
N SER A 54 -11.90 3.47 -9.09
CA SER A 54 -13.09 2.64 -8.81
C SER A 54 -13.95 3.18 -7.67
N ARG A 55 -13.37 3.86 -6.68
CA ARG A 55 -14.07 4.38 -5.50
C ARG A 55 -15.03 5.54 -5.75
N ARG A 56 -14.87 6.29 -6.85
CA ARG A 56 -15.75 7.44 -7.15
C ARG A 56 -17.20 7.01 -7.36
N GLU A 57 -17.42 5.78 -7.83
CA GLU A 57 -18.75 5.23 -8.06
C GLU A 57 -19.33 4.57 -6.80
N THR A 58 -18.46 3.97 -5.97
CA THR A 58 -18.89 3.11 -4.85
C THR A 58 -19.17 3.85 -3.53
N ILE A 59 -18.35 4.84 -3.14
CA ILE A 59 -18.51 5.51 -1.83
C ILE A 59 -19.79 6.37 -1.79
N ARG A 60 -20.30 6.79 -2.95
CA ARG A 60 -21.52 7.61 -2.99
C ARG A 60 -22.75 6.88 -2.46
N TYR A 61 -22.75 5.54 -2.48
CA TYR A 61 -23.93 4.73 -2.15
C TYR A 61 -23.71 3.66 -1.07
N GLU A 62 -22.47 3.26 -0.77
CA GLU A 62 -22.21 2.22 0.23
C GLU A 62 -21.67 2.75 1.57
N ARG A 63 -22.46 2.55 2.63
CA ARG A 63 -22.14 2.97 4.01
C ARG A 63 -21.61 1.82 4.91
N LEU A 64 -21.64 0.57 4.45
CA LEU A 64 -21.26 -0.59 5.26
C LEU A 64 -19.80 -0.99 5.04
N ALA A 65 -19.03 -1.15 6.13
CA ALA A 65 -17.62 -1.58 6.07
C ALA A 65 -17.44 -2.96 5.40
N VAL A 66 -18.43 -3.85 5.54
CA VAL A 66 -18.41 -5.18 4.91
C VAL A 66 -18.47 -5.07 3.38
N MET A 67 -19.34 -4.21 2.85
CA MET A 67 -19.45 -3.98 1.41
C MET A 67 -18.18 -3.34 0.85
N PHE A 68 -17.63 -2.36 1.56
CA PHE A 68 -16.34 -1.79 1.20
C PHE A 68 -15.25 -2.87 1.10
N LYS A 69 -15.14 -3.77 2.08
CA LYS A 69 -14.18 -4.88 2.04
C LYS A 69 -14.43 -5.82 0.86
N ALA A 70 -15.69 -6.18 0.59
CA ALA A 70 -16.06 -7.05 -0.52
C ALA A 70 -15.62 -6.43 -1.86
N ILE A 71 -15.92 -5.16 -2.08
CA ILE A 71 -15.55 -4.42 -3.29
C ILE A 71 -14.03 -4.34 -3.47
N ILE A 72 -13.30 -4.02 -2.41
CA ILE A 72 -11.83 -4.01 -2.47
C ILE A 72 -11.30 -5.39 -2.87
N THR A 73 -11.88 -6.46 -2.33
CA THR A 73 -11.52 -7.84 -2.68
C THR A 73 -11.80 -8.15 -4.16
N PHE A 74 -12.98 -7.77 -4.67
CA PHE A 74 -13.32 -7.90 -6.09
C PHE A 74 -12.36 -7.13 -7.00
N ILE A 75 -12.02 -5.88 -6.66
CA ILE A 75 -11.07 -5.09 -7.43
C ILE A 75 -9.69 -5.76 -7.46
N CYS A 76 -9.22 -6.30 -6.33
CA CYS A 76 -7.97 -7.07 -6.28
C CYS A 76 -8.01 -8.30 -7.20
N ILE A 77 -9.12 -9.03 -7.26
CA ILE A 77 -9.30 -10.18 -8.15
C ILE A 77 -9.24 -9.73 -9.62
N ILE A 78 -9.96 -8.66 -10.00
CA ILE A 78 -9.96 -8.12 -11.37
C ILE A 78 -8.55 -7.69 -11.79
N ILE A 79 -7.84 -7.00 -10.91
CA ILE A 79 -6.45 -6.60 -11.12
C ILE A 79 -5.56 -7.82 -11.34
N HIS A 80 -5.70 -8.83 -10.50
CA HIS A 80 -4.93 -10.06 -10.61
C HIS A 80 -5.24 -10.80 -11.91
N MET A 81 -6.49 -10.91 -12.33
CA MET A 81 -6.85 -11.51 -13.62
C MET A 81 -6.30 -10.72 -14.80
N ARG A 82 -6.35 -9.38 -14.75
CA ARG A 82 -5.91 -8.52 -15.86
C ARG A 82 -4.40 -8.53 -16.07
N TYR A 83 -3.61 -8.62 -15.00
CA TYR A 83 -2.15 -8.46 -15.06
C TYR A 83 -1.35 -9.69 -14.60
N GLY A 84 -1.97 -10.61 -13.85
CA GLY A 84 -1.35 -11.83 -13.35
C GLY A 84 -1.36 -12.98 -14.35
N LEU A 85 -2.38 -13.06 -15.22
CA LEU A 85 -2.48 -14.10 -16.25
C LEU A 85 -1.49 -13.92 -17.41
N TRP A 86 -0.87 -12.74 -17.55
CA TRP A 86 0.15 -12.48 -18.58
C TRP A 86 1.55 -13.03 -18.23
N LYS A 87 1.68 -13.70 -17.08
CA LYS A 87 2.94 -14.27 -16.59
C LYS A 87 2.85 -15.78 -16.26
N ALA A 88 1.73 -16.43 -16.56
CA ALA A 88 1.56 -17.88 -16.42
C ALA A 88 1.82 -18.58 -17.75
#